data_AF-A0A4E0QWE1-F1
#
_entry.id   AF-A0A4E0QWE1-F1
#
_cell.length_a   1.000
_cell.length_b   1.000
_cell.length_c   1.000
_cell.angle_alpha   90.00
_cell.angle_beta   90.00
_cell.angle_gamma   90.00
#
_symmetry.space_group_name_H-M   'P 1'
#
loop_
_entity.id
_entity.type
_entity.pdbx_description
1 polymer ?
#
loop_
_entity_poly.entity_id
_entity_poly.type
_entity_poly.pdbx_seq_one_letter_code
_entity_poly.pdbx_strand_id
1 'polypeptide(L)'
;MRSQPRCRIYFISYPRNCDLSRFQPTLFCADVSERCRDEDEVPWFQLVSDEFRSERSSVTLAESLLRERMRTSATGLADYEIDPTGRIVVTAFSRIFCAEDSLQSRRVPETLPFTEAPVTIPLQPVICPTNRDLVACVANSELTVGHVPSNTWVQLTHVANESGLSAGMPSYVVQEEFDRYIGYWWRPSPVEEAPGYTKQYHILYELVDERKVQVVHLLDGTQIETHRYPRAELLPVLVRCTLVINVRHHALPQPLLNYIPGFEYLVRAGWTPDGK
;
A
#
# COMPACT_ATOMS: atom_id res chain seq x y z
N MET A 1 27.10 27.87 -11.55
CA MET A 1 25.64 27.74 -11.39
C MET A 1 25.28 26.28 -11.60
N ARG A 2 24.83 25.55 -10.56
CA ARG A 2 24.31 24.18 -10.76
C ARG A 2 23.10 24.27 -11.68
N SER A 3 23.06 23.47 -12.74
CA SER A 3 21.88 23.32 -13.61
C SER A 3 20.67 22.98 -12.75
N GLN A 4 19.51 23.55 -13.07
CA GLN A 4 18.28 23.14 -12.40
C GLN A 4 18.02 21.65 -12.73
N PRO A 5 17.70 20.82 -11.72
CA PRO A 5 17.33 19.43 -11.97
C PRO A 5 16.06 19.39 -12.81
N ARG A 6 16.06 18.57 -13.86
CA ARG A 6 14.91 18.40 -14.76
C ARG A 6 14.00 17.27 -14.26
N CYS A 7 14.59 16.29 -13.58
CA CYS A 7 13.90 15.12 -13.04
C CYS A 7 14.51 14.73 -11.70
N ARG A 8 13.68 14.21 -10.80
CA ARG A 8 14.11 13.53 -9.57
C ARG A 8 13.69 12.07 -9.66
N ILE A 9 14.65 11.19 -9.42
CA ILE A 9 14.47 9.75 -9.38
C ILE A 9 14.40 9.34 -7.91
N TYR A 10 13.41 8.54 -7.56
CA TYR A 10 13.26 7.93 -6.23
C TYR A 10 13.54 6.43 -6.36
N PHE A 11 14.26 5.86 -5.40
CA PHE A 11 14.59 4.44 -5.42
C PHE A 11 14.96 3.93 -4.03
N ILE A 12 14.69 2.65 -3.80
CA ILE A 12 15.15 1.94 -2.61
C ILE A 12 16.48 1.29 -2.94
N SER A 13 17.47 1.45 -2.06
CA SER A 13 18.78 0.80 -2.20
C SER A 13 19.41 0.55 -0.83
N TYR A 14 20.48 -0.25 -0.82
CA TYR A 14 21.42 -0.28 0.28
C TYR A 14 22.35 0.95 0.21
N PRO A 15 22.76 1.53 1.36
CA PRO A 15 23.74 2.61 1.40
C PRO A 15 25.07 2.21 0.75
N ARG A 16 25.68 3.12 -0.02
CA ARG A 16 27.00 2.89 -0.65
C ARG A 16 28.09 2.76 0.44
N ASN A 17 29.06 1.87 0.23
CA ASN A 17 30.23 1.63 1.10
C ASN A 17 29.94 1.07 2.50
N CYS A 18 28.91 0.26 2.63
CA CYS A 18 28.41 -0.23 3.91
C CYS A 18 28.37 -1.77 3.91
N ASP A 19 28.79 -2.37 5.02
CA ASP A 19 28.74 -3.82 5.24
C ASP A 19 27.28 -4.29 5.14
N LEU A 20 26.96 -5.09 4.12
CA LEU A 20 25.60 -5.58 3.82
C LEU A 20 24.97 -6.33 5.01
N SER A 21 25.78 -6.78 5.97
CA SER A 21 25.32 -7.44 7.18
C SER A 21 24.67 -6.52 8.23
N ARG A 22 24.92 -5.19 8.17
CA ARG A 22 24.46 -4.24 9.21
C ARG A 22 23.42 -3.24 8.74
N PHE A 23 23.16 -3.16 7.44
CA PHE A 23 22.41 -2.05 6.88
C PHE A 23 21.17 -2.51 6.13
N GLN A 24 20.05 -1.90 6.51
CA GLN A 24 18.73 -2.14 5.94
C GLN A 24 18.53 -1.25 4.69
N PRO A 25 17.77 -1.72 3.70
CA PRO A 25 17.41 -0.91 2.53
C PRO A 25 16.61 0.32 2.96
N THR A 26 16.86 1.46 2.30
CA THR A 26 16.20 2.73 2.59
C THR A 26 15.91 3.52 1.30
N LEU A 27 15.08 4.55 1.42
CA LEU A 27 14.63 5.39 0.32
C LEU A 27 15.62 6.53 0.05
N PHE A 28 16.08 6.60 -1.20
CA PHE A 28 16.95 7.65 -1.72
C PHE A 28 16.24 8.43 -2.83
N CYS A 29 16.76 9.62 -3.10
CA CYS A 29 16.51 10.31 -4.35
C CYS A 29 17.81 10.77 -5.02
N ALA A 30 17.72 10.97 -6.33
CA ALA A 30 18.79 11.49 -7.15
C ALA A 30 18.24 12.51 -8.15
N ASP A 31 18.89 13.68 -8.20
CA ASP A 31 18.52 14.77 -9.08
C ASP A 31 19.30 14.68 -10.41
N VAL A 32 18.58 14.53 -11.52
CA VAL A 32 19.17 14.38 -12.85
C VAL A 32 18.95 15.65 -13.68
N SER A 33 20.02 16.13 -14.31
CA SER A 33 19.99 17.30 -15.19
C SER A 33 20.44 16.93 -16.60
N GLU A 34 19.94 17.63 -17.62
CA GLU A 34 20.30 17.40 -19.03
C GLU A 34 21.79 17.56 -19.35
N ARG A 35 22.55 18.20 -18.45
CA ARG A 35 23.97 18.48 -18.63
C ARG A 35 24.88 17.46 -17.96
N CYS A 36 24.33 16.42 -17.33
CA CYS A 36 25.12 15.32 -16.79
C CYS A 36 25.76 14.55 -17.95
N ARG A 37 27.08 14.37 -17.89
CA ARG A 37 27.83 13.49 -18.78
C ARG A 37 27.68 12.05 -18.33
N ASP A 38 27.88 11.08 -19.23
CA ASP A 38 27.77 9.64 -18.91
C ASP A 38 28.71 9.19 -17.77
N GLU A 39 29.81 9.90 -17.54
CA GLU A 39 30.79 9.60 -16.48
C GLU A 39 30.50 10.33 -15.15
N ASP A 40 29.48 11.20 -15.08
CA ASP A 40 29.19 11.96 -13.86
C ASP A 40 28.47 11.06 -12.83
N GLU A 41 29.08 10.88 -11.66
CA GLU A 41 28.37 10.24 -10.54
C GLU A 41 27.24 11.14 -10.03
N VAL A 42 26.01 10.62 -10.09
CA VAL A 42 24.83 11.31 -9.55
C VAL A 42 24.79 11.13 -8.03
N PRO A 43 24.82 12.22 -7.24
CA PRO A 43 24.77 12.12 -5.78
C PRO A 43 23.42 11.56 -5.33
N TRP A 44 23.47 10.65 -4.37
CA TRP A 44 22.28 10.06 -3.75
C TRP A 44 21.98 10.79 -2.44
N PHE A 45 20.74 11.22 -2.27
CA PHE A 45 20.26 11.85 -1.04
C PHE A 45 19.31 10.91 -0.32
N GLN A 46 19.63 10.57 0.92
CA GLN A 46 18.76 9.76 1.76
C GLN A 46 17.55 10.59 2.19
N LEU A 47 16.34 10.12 1.89
CA LEU A 47 15.10 10.84 2.19
C LEU A 47 14.55 10.53 3.57
N VAL A 48 14.98 9.42 4.18
CA VAL A 48 14.40 8.90 5.41
C VAL A 48 15.41 9.03 6.53
N SER A 49 14.96 9.40 7.73
CA SER A 49 15.81 9.51 8.92
C SER A 49 16.41 8.14 9.32
N ASP A 50 17.57 8.15 9.98
CA ASP A 50 18.23 6.93 10.45
C ASP A 50 17.42 6.15 11.49
N GLU A 51 16.42 6.77 12.11
CA GLU A 51 15.49 6.10 13.01
C GLU A 51 14.73 4.93 12.35
N PHE A 52 14.50 5.03 11.03
CA PHE A 52 13.90 3.98 10.21
C PHE A 52 14.83 2.77 9.98
N ARG A 53 16.08 2.84 10.43
CA ARG A 53 17.08 1.77 10.33
C ARG A 53 17.32 1.07 11.66
N SER A 54 16.72 1.56 12.75
CA SER A 54 16.91 1.01 14.08
C SER A 54 16.31 -0.39 14.17
N GLU A 55 17.13 -1.39 14.49
CA GLU A 55 16.75 -2.80 14.71
C GLU A 55 15.72 -3.01 15.85
N ARG A 56 15.30 -1.94 16.54
CA ARG A 56 14.47 -2.01 17.74
C ARG A 56 12.99 -2.19 17.48
N SER A 57 12.55 -2.12 16.23
CA SER A 57 11.12 -2.11 15.91
C SER A 57 10.70 -3.46 15.31
N SER A 58 9.92 -4.22 16.07
CA SER A 58 9.40 -5.53 15.67
C SER A 58 8.43 -5.41 14.48
N VAL A 59 8.71 -6.14 13.40
CA VAL A 59 7.76 -6.34 12.30
C VAL A 59 6.70 -7.35 12.75
N THR A 60 5.44 -7.09 12.42
CA THR A 60 4.34 -8.00 12.74
C THR A 60 4.41 -9.26 11.88
N LEU A 61 3.85 -10.37 12.39
CA LEU A 61 3.77 -11.62 11.62
C LEU A 61 3.07 -11.41 10.26
N ALA A 62 2.00 -10.60 10.24
CA ALA A 62 1.26 -10.31 9.02
C ALA A 62 2.11 -9.62 7.94
N GLU A 63 2.91 -8.63 8.33
CA GLU A 63 3.84 -7.97 7.39
C GLU A 63 5.01 -8.88 7.00
N SER A 64 5.56 -9.66 7.95
CA SER A 64 6.64 -10.61 7.68
C SER A 64 6.23 -11.62 6.61
N LEU A 65 5.07 -12.25 6.79
CA LEU A 65 4.49 -13.19 5.83
C LEU A 65 4.18 -12.53 4.49
N LEU A 66 3.70 -11.28 4.49
CA LEU A 66 3.47 -10.56 3.24
C LEU A 66 4.78 -10.33 2.48
N ARG A 67 5.85 -9.89 3.17
CA ARG A 67 7.17 -9.66 2.57
C ARG A 67 7.78 -10.95 2.02
N GLU A 68 7.61 -12.07 2.72
CA GLU A 68 8.01 -13.40 2.23
C GLU A 68 7.32 -13.72 0.89
N ARG A 69 5.99 -13.59 0.82
CA ARG A 69 5.21 -13.84 -0.40
C ARG A 69 5.54 -12.88 -1.54
N MET A 70 5.86 -11.63 -1.22
CA MET A 70 6.34 -10.64 -2.19
C MET A 70 7.80 -10.89 -2.61
N ARG A 71 8.53 -11.77 -1.92
CA ARG A 71 9.97 -12.02 -2.10
C ARG A 71 10.79 -10.75 -1.93
N THR A 72 10.38 -9.89 -0.99
CA THR A 72 11.02 -8.61 -0.67
C THR A 72 11.86 -8.69 0.60
N SER A 73 12.67 -7.64 0.87
CA SER A 73 13.53 -7.60 2.04
C SER A 73 12.73 -7.71 3.35
N ALA A 74 13.12 -8.64 4.21
CA ALA A 74 12.52 -8.82 5.54
C ALA A 74 12.78 -7.63 6.48
N THR A 75 13.80 -6.81 6.20
CA THR A 75 14.18 -5.65 7.01
C THR A 75 14.20 -4.36 6.20
N GLY A 76 14.12 -3.22 6.89
CA GLY A 76 14.11 -1.90 6.28
C GLY A 76 12.86 -1.57 5.46
N LEU A 77 13.02 -0.59 4.58
CA LEU A 77 12.03 -0.19 3.60
C LEU A 77 12.07 -1.14 2.41
N ALA A 78 10.98 -1.85 2.16
CA ALA A 78 10.85 -2.79 1.05
C ALA A 78 10.11 -2.18 -0.14
N ASP A 79 9.17 -1.26 0.11
CA ASP A 79 8.29 -0.69 -0.91
C ASP A 79 7.88 0.74 -0.54
N TYR A 80 7.45 1.50 -1.55
CA TYR A 80 6.95 2.87 -1.41
C TYR A 80 5.94 3.22 -2.50
N GLU A 81 5.01 4.09 -2.16
CA GLU A 81 4.07 4.70 -3.10
C GLU A 81 4.41 6.18 -3.28
N ILE A 82 4.31 6.68 -4.52
CA ILE A 82 4.56 8.08 -4.83
C ILE A 82 3.55 8.63 -5.85
N ASP A 83 2.98 9.78 -5.55
CA ASP A 83 2.14 10.55 -6.47
C ASP A 83 3.00 11.51 -7.34
N PRO A 84 2.60 11.84 -8.60
CA PRO A 84 3.33 12.77 -9.46
C PRO A 84 3.64 14.15 -8.86
N THR A 85 2.90 14.58 -7.84
CA THR A 85 3.15 15.84 -7.12
C THR A 85 4.20 15.73 -6.02
N GLY A 86 4.68 14.53 -5.71
CA GLY A 86 5.70 14.26 -4.69
C GLY A 86 5.18 13.84 -3.32
N ARG A 87 3.91 13.42 -3.20
CA ARG A 87 3.44 12.74 -1.97
C ARG A 87 4.08 11.35 -1.92
N ILE A 88 4.78 11.04 -0.83
CA ILE A 88 5.45 9.76 -0.63
C ILE A 88 4.80 9.06 0.56
N VAL A 89 4.48 7.78 0.38
CA VAL A 89 3.99 6.90 1.44
C VAL A 89 4.91 5.69 1.53
N VAL A 90 5.42 5.40 2.72
CA VAL A 90 6.29 4.24 2.97
C VAL A 90 5.71 3.39 4.10
N THR A 91 6.01 2.08 4.05
CA THR A 91 5.73 1.16 5.15
C THR A 91 7.03 0.78 5.84
N ALA A 92 7.10 1.01 7.16
CA ALA A 92 8.22 0.61 8.00
C ALA A 92 7.70 0.08 9.33
N PHE A 93 8.23 -1.05 9.80
CA PHE A 93 7.92 -1.60 11.12
C PHE A 93 6.41 -1.75 11.41
N SER A 94 5.65 -2.22 10.42
CA SER A 94 4.20 -2.38 10.48
C SER A 94 3.47 -1.08 10.78
N ARG A 95 3.97 0.02 10.23
CA ARG A 95 3.40 1.38 10.30
C ARG A 95 3.49 2.04 8.93
N ILE A 96 2.54 2.93 8.65
CA ILE A 96 2.58 3.80 7.47
C ILE A 96 3.16 5.14 7.87
N PHE A 97 4.05 5.67 7.04
CA PHE A 97 4.59 7.01 7.17
C PHE A 97 4.37 7.79 5.87
N CYS A 98 3.94 9.03 6.00
CA CYS A 98 3.66 9.92 4.88
C CYS A 98 4.59 11.13 4.91
N ALA A 99 5.12 11.51 3.75
CA ALA A 99 5.91 12.72 3.56
C ALA A 99 5.53 13.41 2.25
N GLU A 100 6.07 14.60 2.05
CA GLU A 100 5.95 15.34 0.81
C GLU A 100 7.33 15.85 0.41
N ASP A 101 7.75 15.45 -0.79
CA ASP A 101 8.93 16.01 -1.43
C ASP A 101 8.50 17.00 -2.52
N SER A 102 9.28 18.07 -2.70
CA SER A 102 9.04 19.05 -3.76
C SER A 102 10.32 19.35 -4.53
N LEU A 103 10.25 19.19 -5.85
CA LEU A 103 11.30 19.60 -6.78
C LEU A 103 11.65 21.10 -6.69
N GLN A 104 10.72 21.91 -6.20
CA GLN A 104 10.89 23.36 -6.05
C GLN A 104 11.78 23.73 -4.86
N SER A 105 11.97 22.82 -3.90
CA SER A 105 12.92 23.00 -2.81
C SER A 105 14.34 22.98 -3.39
N ARG A 106 14.88 24.17 -3.69
CA ARG A 106 16.26 24.37 -4.20
C ARG A 106 17.35 23.99 -3.18
N ARG A 107 17.00 23.36 -2.07
CA ARG A 107 17.93 22.91 -1.03
C ARG A 107 18.22 21.44 -1.26
N VAL A 108 19.45 21.03 -0.92
CA VAL A 108 19.78 19.61 -0.75
C VAL A 108 18.68 19.00 0.12
N PRO A 109 18.05 17.87 -0.26
CA PRO A 109 17.07 17.24 0.60
C PRO A 109 17.75 16.89 1.93
N GLU A 110 17.46 17.66 2.98
CA GLU A 110 17.51 17.12 4.33
C GLU A 110 16.45 16.00 4.41
N THR A 111 16.65 15.04 5.30
CA THR A 111 15.69 13.96 5.54
C THR A 111 14.27 14.52 5.64
N LEU A 112 13.33 13.91 4.91
CA LEU A 112 11.95 14.38 4.87
C LEU A 112 11.28 14.20 6.24
N PRO A 113 10.42 15.15 6.65
CA PRO A 113 9.63 15.01 7.87
C PRO A 113 8.48 14.04 7.61
N PHE A 114 8.70 12.76 7.93
CA PHE A 114 7.67 11.74 7.86
C PHE A 114 6.69 11.85 9.03
N THR A 115 5.40 11.79 8.73
CA THR A 115 4.32 11.73 9.72
C THR A 115 3.79 10.31 9.79
N GLU A 116 3.77 9.72 10.98
CA GLU A 116 3.17 8.40 11.23
C GLU A 116 1.64 8.46 11.14
N ALA A 117 1.07 7.52 10.40
CA ALA A 117 -0.36 7.27 10.37
C ALA A 117 -0.80 6.59 11.68
N PRO A 118 -1.85 7.08 12.38
CA PRO A 118 -2.41 6.44 13.58
C PRO A 118 -3.26 5.21 13.21
N VAL A 119 -2.65 4.24 12.52
CA VAL A 119 -3.29 2.99 12.09
C VAL A 119 -2.48 1.82 12.65
N THR A 120 -3.18 0.86 13.24
CA THR A 120 -2.57 -0.33 13.83
C THR A 120 -2.36 -1.39 12.76
N ILE A 121 -1.10 -1.79 12.54
CA ILE A 121 -0.70 -2.88 11.63
C ILE A 121 -1.27 -2.68 10.21
N PRO A 122 -1.07 -1.52 9.57
CA PRO A 122 -1.48 -1.33 8.19
C PRO A 122 -0.61 -2.13 7.23
N LEU A 123 -1.22 -2.61 6.16
CA LEU A 123 -0.58 -3.29 5.05
C LEU A 123 -0.96 -2.61 3.73
N GLN A 124 0.00 -2.62 2.81
CA GLN A 124 -0.17 -2.24 1.39
C GLN A 124 -0.90 -0.90 1.23
N PRO A 125 -0.32 0.23 1.66
CA PRO A 125 -0.91 1.53 1.36
C PRO A 125 -0.95 1.79 -0.14
N VAL A 126 -2.01 2.44 -0.63
CA VAL A 126 -2.12 2.91 -2.02
C VAL A 126 -2.70 4.32 -2.02
N ILE A 127 -2.00 5.25 -2.69
CA ILE A 127 -2.44 6.64 -2.86
C ILE A 127 -3.62 6.70 -3.85
N CYS A 128 -4.61 7.53 -3.56
CA CYS A 128 -5.73 7.75 -4.48
C CYS A 128 -5.22 8.50 -5.74
N PRO A 129 -5.45 7.98 -6.96
CA PRO A 129 -4.93 8.57 -8.20
C PRO A 129 -5.55 9.93 -8.55
N THR A 130 -6.68 10.28 -7.94
CA THR A 130 -7.41 11.53 -8.21
C THR A 130 -7.27 12.55 -7.08
N ASN A 131 -6.75 12.13 -5.93
CA ASN A 131 -6.52 12.98 -4.77
C ASN A 131 -5.36 12.44 -3.94
N ARG A 132 -4.19 13.05 -4.11
CA ARG A 132 -2.94 12.74 -3.38
C ARG A 132 -3.04 12.78 -1.84
N ASP A 133 -4.08 13.39 -1.29
CA ASP A 133 -4.27 13.50 0.15
C ASP A 133 -5.01 12.30 0.74
N LEU A 134 -5.54 11.42 -0.09
CA LEU A 134 -6.22 10.19 0.33
C LEU A 134 -5.32 8.97 0.12
N VAL A 135 -5.18 8.16 1.16
CA VAL A 135 -4.44 6.89 1.13
C VAL A 135 -5.37 5.79 1.65
N ALA A 136 -5.47 4.69 0.92
CA ALA A 136 -6.14 3.49 1.41
C ALA A 136 -5.10 2.49 1.90
N CYS A 137 -5.46 1.65 2.86
CA CYS A 137 -4.68 0.50 3.28
C CYS A 137 -5.62 -0.57 3.87
N VAL A 138 -5.08 -1.76 4.12
CA VAL A 138 -5.76 -2.77 4.95
C VAL A 138 -5.17 -2.73 6.34
N ALA A 139 -6.01 -2.63 7.36
CA ALA A 139 -5.61 -2.71 8.76
C ALA A 139 -6.52 -3.69 9.49
N ASN A 140 -5.95 -4.68 10.18
CA ASN A 140 -6.72 -5.74 10.86
C ASN A 140 -7.77 -6.42 9.97
N SER A 141 -7.41 -6.73 8.71
CA SER A 141 -8.32 -7.33 7.71
C SER A 141 -9.48 -6.44 7.25
N GLU A 142 -9.40 -5.13 7.50
CA GLU A 142 -10.41 -4.15 7.13
C GLU A 142 -9.83 -3.07 6.22
N LEU A 143 -10.62 -2.63 5.25
CA LEU A 143 -10.28 -1.50 4.40
C LEU A 143 -10.35 -0.21 5.22
N THR A 144 -9.26 0.55 5.25
CA THR A 144 -9.14 1.82 5.98
C THR A 144 -8.67 2.91 5.03
N VAL A 145 -9.20 4.13 5.18
CA VAL A 145 -8.78 5.29 4.39
C VAL A 145 -8.33 6.42 5.31
N GLY A 146 -7.17 6.99 4.99
CA GLY A 146 -6.57 8.14 5.65
C GLY A 146 -6.61 9.39 4.78
N HIS A 147 -6.89 10.53 5.41
CA HIS A 147 -6.59 11.84 4.88
C HIS A 147 -5.26 12.33 5.48
N VAL A 148 -4.22 12.36 4.66
CA VAL A 148 -2.83 12.60 5.09
C VAL A 148 -2.63 13.98 5.74
N PRO A 149 -3.11 15.11 5.15
CA PRO A 149 -2.87 16.43 5.72
C PRO A 149 -3.48 16.64 7.12
N SER A 150 -4.65 16.06 7.39
CA SER A 150 -5.29 16.14 8.72
C SER A 150 -4.95 14.95 9.62
N ASN A 151 -4.13 14.02 9.13
CA ASN A 151 -3.81 12.74 9.74
C ASN A 151 -5.03 11.99 10.29
N THR A 152 -6.16 12.05 9.57
CA THR A 152 -7.43 11.46 10.00
C THR A 152 -7.68 10.17 9.25
N TRP A 153 -7.84 9.07 9.97
CA TRP A 153 -8.01 7.74 9.39
C TRP A 153 -9.32 7.13 9.84
N VAL A 154 -10.06 6.54 8.90
CA VAL A 154 -11.37 5.94 9.14
C VAL A 154 -11.41 4.56 8.50
N GLN A 155 -11.79 3.59 9.31
CA GLN A 155 -12.08 2.25 8.87
C GLN A 155 -13.38 2.27 8.05
N LEU A 156 -13.31 1.80 6.81
CA LEU A 156 -14.46 1.79 5.90
C LEU A 156 -15.31 0.53 6.06
N THR A 157 -14.71 -0.62 6.36
CA THR A 157 -15.41 -1.92 6.46
C THR A 157 -15.43 -2.43 7.89
N HIS A 158 -16.41 -3.26 8.25
CA HIS A 158 -16.57 -3.83 9.60
C HIS A 158 -16.94 -5.32 9.53
N VAL A 159 -16.18 -6.10 8.76
CA VAL A 159 -16.41 -7.53 8.52
C VAL A 159 -15.55 -8.45 9.39
N ALA A 160 -14.41 -7.97 9.90
CA ALA A 160 -13.41 -8.74 10.65
C ALA A 160 -13.88 -9.19 12.04
N ASN A 161 -15.00 -8.64 12.54
CA ASN A 161 -15.69 -9.16 13.72
C ASN A 161 -16.15 -10.62 13.52
N GLU A 162 -16.33 -11.05 12.28
CA GLU A 162 -16.62 -12.43 11.93
C GLU A 162 -15.31 -13.15 11.58
N SER A 163 -14.86 -14.05 12.47
CA SER A 163 -13.57 -14.75 12.34
C SER A 163 -13.44 -15.43 10.97
N GLY A 164 -12.59 -14.91 10.09
CA GLY A 164 -12.38 -15.46 8.74
C GLY A 164 -12.96 -14.67 7.58
N LEU A 165 -13.55 -13.51 7.82
CA LEU A 165 -13.82 -12.53 6.76
C LEU A 165 -12.69 -11.50 6.68
N SER A 166 -12.35 -11.08 5.46
CA SER A 166 -11.43 -9.97 5.24
C SER A 166 -11.89 -9.09 4.07
N ALA A 167 -11.69 -7.79 4.20
CA ALA A 167 -12.03 -6.80 3.18
C ALA A 167 -10.77 -6.14 2.62
N GLY A 168 -10.62 -6.17 1.30
CA GLY A 168 -9.48 -5.56 0.61
C GLY A 168 -8.19 -6.38 0.68
N MET A 169 -8.21 -7.56 1.32
CA MET A 169 -7.06 -8.43 1.48
C MET A 169 -7.28 -9.75 0.71
N PRO A 170 -6.43 -10.09 -0.28
CA PRO A 170 -6.52 -11.36 -1.00
C PRO A 170 -6.21 -12.54 -0.08
N SER A 171 -6.75 -13.72 -0.39
CA SER A 171 -6.45 -14.96 0.33
C SER A 171 -4.98 -15.38 0.17
N TYR A 172 -4.51 -16.29 1.05
CA TYR A 172 -3.15 -16.82 1.00
C TYR A 172 -2.77 -17.34 -0.39
N VAL A 173 -3.63 -18.19 -0.99
CA VAL A 173 -3.38 -18.79 -2.31
C VAL A 173 -3.25 -17.73 -3.41
N VAL A 174 -4.02 -16.64 -3.34
CA VAL A 174 -3.91 -15.55 -4.31
C VAL A 174 -2.59 -14.79 -4.19
N GLN A 175 -2.09 -14.62 -2.97
CA GLN A 175 -0.80 -13.99 -2.74
C GLN A 175 0.36 -14.89 -3.18
N GLU A 176 0.28 -16.19 -2.89
CA GLU A 176 1.35 -17.17 -3.16
C GLU A 176 1.46 -17.57 -4.64
N GLU A 177 0.32 -17.92 -5.26
CA GLU A 177 0.29 -18.56 -6.59
C GLU A 177 0.09 -17.57 -7.74
N PHE A 178 -0.39 -16.36 -7.44
CA PHE A 178 -0.81 -15.39 -8.46
C PHE A 178 -0.13 -14.02 -8.36
N ASP A 179 0.80 -13.85 -7.42
CA ASP A 179 1.51 -12.60 -7.14
C ASP A 179 0.55 -11.38 -7.06
N ARG A 180 -0.63 -11.57 -6.45
CA ARG A 180 -1.57 -10.47 -6.17
C ARG A 180 -1.68 -10.26 -4.67
N TYR A 181 -1.14 -9.12 -4.25
CA TYR A 181 -1.06 -8.78 -2.84
C TYR A 181 -2.20 -7.85 -2.41
N ILE A 182 -2.70 -6.99 -3.29
CA ILE A 182 -3.79 -6.03 -3.02
C ILE A 182 -5.15 -6.58 -3.46
N GLY A 183 -6.17 -6.38 -2.62
CA GLY A 183 -7.57 -6.75 -2.86
C GLY A 183 -8.53 -5.56 -2.98
N TYR A 184 -8.01 -4.36 -3.23
CA TYR A 184 -8.81 -3.15 -3.39
C TYR A 184 -8.23 -2.22 -4.46
N TRP A 185 -9.06 -1.45 -5.14
CA TRP A 185 -8.70 -0.64 -6.30
C TRP A 185 -9.44 0.69 -6.30
N TRP A 186 -8.69 1.78 -6.20
CA TRP A 186 -9.21 3.13 -6.38
C TRP A 186 -9.73 3.34 -7.80
N ARG A 187 -10.87 4.01 -7.92
CA ARG A 187 -11.35 4.50 -9.21
C ARG A 187 -10.43 5.64 -9.71
N PRO A 188 -10.00 5.62 -10.98
CA PRO A 188 -9.06 6.59 -11.55
C PRO A 188 -9.69 7.93 -11.93
N SER A 189 -11.03 8.05 -11.85
CA SER A 189 -11.77 9.28 -12.13
C SER A 189 -12.72 9.58 -10.97
N PRO A 190 -12.78 10.83 -10.45
CA PRO A 190 -13.76 11.18 -9.44
C PRO A 190 -15.15 11.25 -10.08
N VAL A 191 -16.19 10.97 -9.30
CA VAL A 191 -17.57 11.25 -9.72
C VAL A 191 -17.97 12.59 -9.15
N GLU A 192 -18.26 13.54 -10.03
CA GLU A 192 -18.85 14.82 -9.67
C GLU A 192 -20.38 14.70 -9.78
N GLU A 193 -21.09 14.72 -8.65
CA GLU A 193 -22.54 14.80 -8.65
C GLU A 193 -22.97 16.27 -8.79
N ALA A 194 -23.20 16.73 -10.01
CA ALA A 194 -23.71 18.08 -10.33
C ALA A 194 -22.78 19.27 -9.97
N PRO A 195 -22.93 20.43 -10.65
CA PRO A 195 -22.08 21.59 -10.39
C PRO A 195 -22.40 22.18 -9.00
N GLY A 196 -21.47 22.04 -8.06
CA GLY A 196 -21.56 22.61 -6.70
C GLY A 196 -21.40 21.62 -5.54
N TYR A 197 -21.18 20.32 -5.79
CA TYR A 197 -21.10 19.29 -4.75
C TYR A 197 -19.71 18.70 -4.49
N THR A 198 -19.62 18.02 -3.35
CA THR A 198 -18.50 17.24 -2.82
C THR A 198 -18.05 16.13 -3.79
N LYS A 199 -16.76 16.13 -4.16
CA LYS A 199 -16.15 15.05 -4.97
C LYS A 199 -16.32 13.70 -4.28
N GLN A 200 -16.72 12.69 -5.06
CA GLN A 200 -16.86 11.33 -4.57
C GLN A 200 -15.73 10.44 -5.07
N TYR A 201 -15.27 9.56 -4.19
CA TYR A 201 -14.21 8.61 -4.45
C TYR A 201 -14.78 7.19 -4.30
N HIS A 202 -14.30 6.27 -5.13
CA HIS A 202 -14.78 4.90 -5.14
C HIS A 202 -13.61 3.95 -4.98
N ILE A 203 -13.81 2.92 -4.18
CA ILE A 203 -12.87 1.82 -4.01
C ILE A 203 -13.64 0.53 -4.29
N LEU A 204 -13.28 -0.15 -5.36
CA LEU A 204 -13.66 -1.54 -5.55
C LEU A 204 -12.84 -2.39 -4.59
N TYR A 205 -13.44 -3.35 -3.90
CA TYR A 205 -12.67 -4.26 -3.06
C TYR A 205 -13.23 -5.67 -3.11
N GLU A 206 -12.42 -6.61 -2.67
CA GLU A 206 -12.77 -8.00 -2.54
C GLU A 206 -13.13 -8.27 -1.08
N LEU A 207 -14.27 -8.94 -0.86
CA LEU A 207 -14.60 -9.55 0.42
C LEU A 207 -14.30 -11.05 0.29
N VAL A 208 -13.37 -11.53 1.12
CA VAL A 208 -12.98 -12.94 1.17
C VAL A 208 -13.67 -13.59 2.36
N ASP A 209 -14.34 -14.72 2.12
CA ASP A 209 -14.89 -15.57 3.17
C ASP A 209 -14.10 -16.87 3.28
N GLU A 210 -13.26 -16.95 4.31
CA GLU A 210 -12.44 -18.11 4.56
C GLU A 210 -13.04 -19.06 5.61
N ARG A 211 -14.27 -18.85 6.08
CA ARG A 211 -14.84 -19.62 7.23
C ARG A 211 -14.98 -21.11 6.98
N LYS A 212 -15.22 -21.51 5.73
CA LYS A 212 -15.34 -22.92 5.32
C LYS A 212 -14.02 -23.53 4.83
N VAL A 213 -12.93 -22.77 4.92
CA VAL A 213 -11.62 -23.20 4.44
C VAL A 213 -10.95 -24.02 5.52
N GLN A 214 -10.33 -25.13 5.11
CA GLN A 214 -9.54 -25.93 6.02
C GLN A 214 -8.37 -25.10 6.56
N VAL A 215 -8.11 -25.29 7.85
CA VAL A 215 -6.99 -24.65 8.54
C VAL A 215 -5.83 -25.63 8.56
N VAL A 216 -4.66 -25.18 8.10
CA VAL A 216 -3.41 -25.92 8.10
C VAL A 216 -2.44 -25.19 9.04
N HIS A 217 -1.72 -25.96 9.85
CA HIS A 217 -0.70 -25.43 10.75
C HIS A 217 0.68 -25.75 10.19
N LEU A 218 1.43 -24.71 9.83
CA LEU A 218 2.82 -24.82 9.41
C LEU A 218 3.73 -24.52 10.61
N LEU A 219 4.88 -25.18 10.66
CA LEU A 219 5.91 -24.94 11.67
C LEU A 219 6.96 -24.01 11.08
N ASP A 220 7.07 -22.79 11.63
CA ASP A 220 8.19 -21.88 11.37
C ASP A 220 9.10 -21.83 12.60
N GLY A 221 10.21 -22.58 12.56
CA GLY A 221 11.11 -22.74 13.70
C GLY A 221 10.40 -23.30 14.94
N THR A 222 10.12 -22.44 15.92
CA THR A 222 9.39 -22.76 17.16
C THR A 222 7.97 -22.21 17.21
N GLN A 223 7.53 -21.46 16.21
CA GLN A 223 6.18 -20.88 16.14
C GLN A 223 5.27 -21.72 15.23
N ILE A 224 4.00 -21.83 15.63
CA ILE A 224 2.97 -22.46 14.80
C ILE A 224 2.27 -21.35 14.02
N GLU A 225 2.43 -21.38 12.71
CA GLU A 225 1.71 -20.51 11.80
C GLU A 225 0.42 -21.17 11.35
N THR A 226 -0.67 -20.42 11.37
CA THR A 226 -1.99 -20.93 11.02
C THR A 226 -2.43 -20.32 9.69
N HIS A 227 -2.58 -21.16 8.68
CA HIS A 227 -2.91 -20.77 7.31
C HIS A 227 -4.24 -21.41 6.88
N ARG A 228 -5.00 -20.73 6.02
CA ARG A 228 -6.24 -21.26 5.44
C ARG A 228 -5.98 -21.72 4.01
N TYR A 229 -6.13 -23.02 3.76
CA TYR A 229 -5.77 -23.69 2.50
C TYR A 229 -6.74 -24.87 2.27
N PRO A 230 -7.21 -25.20 1.05
CA PRO A 230 -6.78 -24.70 -0.27
C PRO A 230 -7.70 -23.64 -0.92
N ARG A 231 -8.95 -23.45 -0.48
CA ARG A 231 -9.95 -22.66 -1.25
C ARG A 231 -10.85 -21.79 -0.39
N ALA A 232 -10.68 -20.46 -0.46
CA ALA A 232 -11.61 -19.46 0.08
C ALA A 232 -12.83 -19.22 -0.84
N GLU A 233 -13.99 -18.91 -0.26
CA GLU A 233 -15.16 -18.43 -1.02
C GLU A 233 -15.00 -16.92 -1.29
N LEU A 234 -15.30 -16.49 -2.53
CA LEU A 234 -15.08 -15.11 -3.02
C LEU A 234 -16.40 -14.36 -3.20
N LEU A 235 -16.51 -13.17 -2.60
CA LEU A 235 -17.62 -12.25 -2.78
C LEU A 235 -17.06 -10.84 -3.11
N PRO A 236 -17.04 -10.33 -4.35
CA PRO A 236 -16.61 -8.95 -4.57
C PRO A 236 -17.68 -7.97 -4.08
N VAL A 237 -17.23 -6.86 -3.50
CA VAL A 237 -18.09 -5.81 -2.94
C VAL A 237 -17.53 -4.44 -3.34
N LEU A 238 -18.39 -3.49 -3.70
CA LEU A 238 -17.98 -2.14 -4.10
C LEU A 238 -18.22 -1.16 -2.94
N VAL A 239 -17.20 -0.49 -2.43
CA VAL A 239 -17.38 0.62 -1.48
C VAL A 239 -17.36 1.95 -2.23
N ARG A 240 -18.35 2.79 -1.94
CA ARG A 240 -18.39 4.21 -2.33
C ARG A 240 -18.07 5.05 -1.10
N CYS A 241 -17.12 5.97 -1.20
CA CYS A 241 -16.75 6.84 -0.09
C CYS A 241 -16.71 8.30 -0.54
N THR A 242 -17.50 9.15 0.13
CA THR A 242 -17.40 10.60 -0.07
C THR A 242 -16.53 11.18 1.04
N LEU A 243 -15.27 11.49 0.71
CA LEU A 243 -14.36 12.28 1.55
C LEU A 243 -14.31 11.81 3.01
N VAL A 244 -14.33 10.49 3.24
CA VAL A 244 -14.20 9.84 4.56
C VAL A 244 -15.37 10.10 5.54
N ILE A 245 -16.30 11.01 5.22
CA ILE A 245 -17.39 11.45 6.11
C ILE A 245 -18.72 10.72 5.79
N ASN A 246 -18.91 10.27 4.54
CA ASN A 246 -20.11 9.54 4.13
C ASN A 246 -19.72 8.29 3.32
N VAL A 247 -19.61 7.17 4.03
CA VAL A 247 -19.26 5.86 3.47
C VAL A 247 -20.55 5.11 3.14
N ARG A 248 -20.68 4.65 1.89
CA ARG A 248 -21.80 3.84 1.41
C ARG A 248 -21.28 2.56 0.79
N HIS A 249 -21.77 1.43 1.29
CA HIS A 249 -21.44 0.12 0.76
C HIS A 249 -22.42 -0.28 -0.34
N HIS A 250 -21.91 -0.80 -1.44
CA HIS A 250 -22.67 -1.37 -2.54
C HIS A 250 -22.22 -2.82 -2.74
N ALA A 251 -23.16 -3.75 -2.77
CA ALA A 251 -22.88 -5.14 -3.10
C ALA A 251 -23.48 -5.46 -4.48
N LEU A 252 -22.90 -6.46 -5.16
CA LEU A 252 -23.59 -7.07 -6.29
C LEU A 252 -24.91 -7.70 -5.80
N PRO A 253 -25.96 -7.74 -6.64
CA PRO A 253 -27.23 -8.38 -6.27
C PRO A 253 -27.08 -9.86 -5.91
N GLN A 254 -26.06 -10.54 -6.44
CA GLN A 254 -25.69 -11.91 -6.13
C GLN A 254 -24.16 -12.05 -6.04
N PRO A 255 -23.63 -13.11 -5.41
CA PRO A 255 -22.21 -13.46 -5.46
C PRO A 255 -21.64 -13.48 -6.89
N LEU A 256 -20.42 -12.98 -7.09
CA LEU A 256 -19.77 -12.95 -8.42
C LEU A 256 -19.66 -14.32 -9.07
N LEU A 257 -19.35 -15.34 -8.26
CA LEU A 257 -19.22 -16.71 -8.74
C LEU A 257 -20.51 -17.24 -9.37
N ASN A 258 -21.67 -16.68 -9.02
CA ASN A 258 -22.95 -17.05 -9.64
C ASN A 258 -23.10 -16.46 -11.05
N TYR A 259 -22.47 -15.32 -11.32
CA TYR A 259 -22.46 -14.70 -12.65
C TYR A 259 -21.44 -15.36 -13.59
N ILE A 260 -20.40 -16.00 -13.03
CA ILE A 260 -19.29 -16.59 -13.80
C ILE A 260 -19.07 -18.05 -13.35
N PRO A 261 -19.89 -19.00 -13.82
CA PRO A 261 -19.78 -20.40 -13.42
C PRO A 261 -18.42 -20.98 -13.84
N GLY A 262 -17.77 -21.71 -12.92
CA GLY A 262 -16.44 -22.29 -13.12
C GLY A 262 -15.28 -21.35 -12.77
N PHE A 263 -15.55 -20.11 -12.37
CA PHE A 263 -14.53 -19.21 -11.85
C PHE A 263 -14.14 -19.60 -10.42
N GLU A 264 -12.83 -19.62 -10.13
CA GLU A 264 -12.32 -20.03 -8.81
C GLU A 264 -11.50 -18.96 -8.09
N TYR A 265 -10.72 -18.17 -8.83
CA TYR A 265 -9.81 -17.19 -8.25
C TYR A 265 -9.88 -15.86 -8.99
N LEU A 266 -10.06 -14.76 -8.25
CA LEU A 266 -9.89 -13.42 -8.78
C LEU A 266 -8.40 -13.11 -8.92
N VAL A 267 -7.83 -13.34 -10.12
CA VAL A 267 -6.38 -13.16 -10.35
C VAL A 267 -6.00 -11.69 -10.48
N ARG A 268 -6.78 -10.89 -11.21
CA ARG A 268 -6.59 -9.44 -11.36
C ARG A 268 -7.94 -8.74 -11.42
N ALA A 269 -7.99 -7.51 -10.92
CA ALA A 269 -9.11 -6.60 -11.08
C ALA A 269 -8.58 -5.16 -11.12
N GLY A 270 -9.44 -4.24 -11.52
CA GLY A 270 -9.12 -2.83 -11.62
C GLY A 270 -10.25 -2.07 -12.29
N TRP A 271 -9.97 -0.83 -12.64
CA TRP A 271 -10.90 0.04 -13.34
C TRP A 271 -10.41 0.32 -14.76
N THR A 272 -11.34 0.57 -15.66
CA THR A 272 -11.05 1.23 -16.93
C THR A 272 -10.45 2.62 -16.67
N PRO A 273 -9.59 3.17 -17.56
CA PRO A 273 -8.98 4.49 -17.34
C PRO A 273 -9.99 5.63 -17.15
N ASP A 274 -11.19 5.53 -17.72
CA ASP A 274 -12.28 6.49 -17.55
C ASP A 274 -13.19 6.19 -16.34
N GLY A 275 -12.99 5.04 -15.68
CA GLY A 275 -13.70 4.62 -14.48
C GLY A 275 -15.15 4.17 -14.73
N LYS A 276 -15.46 3.72 -15.95
CA LYS A 276 -16.74 3.11 -16.33
C LYS A 276 -16.76 1.61 -16.15
#